data_AF-K1Y263-F1
#
_entry.id   AF-K1Y263-F1
#
_cell.length_a   1.000
_cell.length_b   1.000
_cell.length_c   1.000
_cell.angle_alpha   90.00
_cell.angle_beta   90.00
_cell.angle_gamma   90.00
#
_symmetry.space_group_name_H-M   'P 1'
#
loop_
_entity.id
_entity.type
_entity.pdbx_description
1 polymer ?
#
loop_
_entity_poly.entity_id
_entity_poly.type
_entity_poly.pdbx_seq_one_letter_code
_entity_poly.pdbx_strand_id
1 'polypeptide(L)'
;MKKYFIVFLMFIISLLISGCRTNSGYQIFFAPETQQRFAPTRYVQIYKHTEEGLKELLNNGYFIIGRASFNGPLEPEFNALHQARTVGADIVMLDTQFSHTEQGMTVIPEYHPSVHYNIHYTHDGRICSCDYYYRWGHHPNMHEHVVVSSHTVYRPVPYRVDSYKQNAVFLRKKYFDEFTVENEKKEEILRYVEYLKSNDYYIIRDTLIHIYQKRIYSKEIINQVIAMIKNYRQYPVLDNLIVDSVAWGIKVLGLYLDSNEESVSTIRSLYAPSYPRKIRSHAKEVLAQNKLL
;
A
#
# COMPACT_ATOMS: atom_id res chain seq x y z
N MET A 1 -48.13 -13.96 -11.04
CA MET A 1 -47.79 -12.55 -10.71
C MET A 1 -47.31 -12.34 -9.28
N LYS A 2 -47.97 -12.85 -8.22
CA LYS A 2 -47.56 -12.62 -6.82
C LYS A 2 -46.12 -13.05 -6.45
N LYS A 3 -45.57 -14.12 -7.03
CA LYS A 3 -44.19 -14.58 -6.75
C LYS A 3 -43.11 -13.61 -7.25
N TYR A 4 -43.28 -13.01 -8.43
CA TYR A 4 -42.30 -12.06 -8.99
C TYR A 4 -42.30 -10.72 -8.26
N PHE A 5 -43.46 -10.31 -7.73
CA PHE A 5 -43.57 -9.09 -6.93
C PHE A 5 -42.78 -9.17 -5.61
N ILE A 6 -42.80 -10.32 -4.92
CA ILE A 6 -42.04 -10.52 -3.68
C ILE A 6 -40.52 -10.49 -3.94
N VAL A 7 -40.07 -11.11 -5.05
CA VAL A 7 -38.64 -11.11 -5.42
C VAL A 7 -38.15 -9.71 -5.77
N PHE A 8 -38.96 -8.95 -6.51
CA PHE A 8 -38.65 -7.55 -6.84
C PHE A 8 -38.61 -6.65 -5.60
N LEU A 9 -39.55 -6.84 -4.66
CA LEU A 9 -39.57 -6.12 -3.38
C LEU A 9 -38.33 -6.42 -2.53
N MET A 10 -37.91 -7.69 -2.44
CA MET A 10 -36.68 -8.08 -1.73
C MET A 10 -35.43 -7.44 -2.36
N PHE A 11 -35.36 -7.34 -3.68
CA PHE A 11 -34.26 -6.68 -4.39
C PHE A 11 -34.19 -5.18 -4.07
N ILE A 12 -35.33 -4.48 -4.05
CA ILE A 12 -35.39 -3.05 -3.69
C ILE A 12 -35.00 -2.83 -2.23
N ILE A 13 -35.47 -3.68 -1.31
CA ILE A 13 -35.10 -3.59 0.11
C ILE A 13 -33.59 -3.81 0.29
N SER A 14 -32.99 -4.76 -0.44
CA SER A 14 -31.53 -4.98 -0.43
C SER A 14 -30.74 -3.77 -0.97
N LEU A 15 -31.28 -3.08 -1.98
CA LEU A 15 -30.70 -1.85 -2.54
C LEU A 15 -30.80 -0.64 -1.60
N LEU A 16 -31.89 -0.55 -0.82
CA LEU A 16 -32.07 0.53 0.16
C LEU A 16 -31.20 0.33 1.40
N ILE A 17 -30.94 -0.92 1.80
CA ILE A 17 -30.08 -1.23 2.96
C ILE A 17 -28.58 -1.05 2.63
N SER A 18 -28.19 -1.08 1.35
CA SER A 18 -26.78 -0.92 0.93
C SER A 18 -26.29 0.54 0.86
N GLY A 19 -27.17 1.53 1.06
CA GLY A 19 -26.85 2.96 0.96
C GLY A 19 -26.18 3.61 2.17
N CYS A 20 -26.22 2.98 3.36
CA CYS A 20 -25.57 3.52 4.57
C CYS A 20 -24.14 2.99 4.73
N ARG A 21 -23.32 3.04 3.68
CA ARG A 21 -21.87 2.91 3.86
C ARG A 21 -21.33 4.28 4.25
N THR A 22 -21.30 4.55 5.54
CA THR A 22 -20.69 5.77 6.08
C THR A 22 -19.24 5.79 5.64
N ASN A 23 -18.88 6.75 4.78
CA ASN A 23 -17.50 6.94 4.36
C ASN A 23 -16.65 7.19 5.62
N SER A 24 -15.54 6.47 5.76
CA SER A 24 -14.63 6.64 6.89
C SER A 24 -14.01 8.03 6.87
N GLY A 25 -13.77 8.62 8.04
CA GLY A 25 -12.99 9.86 8.15
C GLY A 25 -11.60 9.68 7.52
N TYR A 26 -11.00 8.50 7.72
CA TYR A 26 -9.75 8.12 7.05
C TYR A 26 -9.81 8.16 5.52
N GLN A 27 -10.96 7.91 4.89
CA GLN A 27 -11.12 7.97 3.44
C GLN A 27 -11.41 9.39 2.97
N ILE A 28 -12.28 10.12 3.69
CA ILE A 28 -12.70 11.48 3.33
C ILE A 28 -11.53 12.47 3.44
N PHE A 29 -10.75 12.36 4.51
CA PHE A 29 -9.67 13.30 4.83
C PHE A 29 -8.29 12.79 4.42
N PHE A 30 -8.22 11.81 3.50
CA PHE A 30 -6.96 11.30 2.98
C PHE A 30 -6.29 12.31 2.03
N ALA A 31 -5.06 12.69 2.34
CA ALA A 31 -4.19 13.51 1.52
C ALA A 31 -3.01 12.66 1.02
N PRO A 32 -2.91 12.37 -0.28
CA PRO A 32 -1.76 11.63 -0.84
C PRO A 32 -0.50 12.51 -0.78
N GLU A 33 0.64 11.92 -0.40
CA GLU A 33 1.96 12.57 -0.43
C GLU A 33 2.78 12.16 -1.66
N THR A 34 2.33 11.14 -2.39
CA THR A 34 2.98 10.65 -3.61
C THR A 34 2.03 10.73 -4.81
N GLN A 35 2.56 11.05 -5.99
CA GLN A 35 1.77 11.01 -7.23
C GLN A 35 1.52 9.57 -7.72
N GLN A 36 2.38 8.63 -7.33
CA GLN A 36 2.26 7.23 -7.69
C GLN A 36 1.05 6.59 -6.99
N ARG A 37 0.24 5.86 -7.75
CA ARG A 37 -0.81 4.99 -7.21
C ARG A 37 -0.24 3.61 -6.99
N PHE A 38 -0.43 3.07 -5.78
CA PHE A 38 -0.02 1.72 -5.44
C PHE A 38 -1.19 0.74 -5.59
N ALA A 39 -0.88 -0.51 -5.92
CA ALA A 39 -1.88 -1.57 -5.93
C ALA A 39 -2.35 -1.87 -4.50
N PRO A 40 -3.63 -2.22 -4.29
CA PRO A 40 -4.14 -2.56 -2.97
C PRO A 40 -3.38 -3.71 -2.29
N THR A 41 -3.17 -3.62 -0.99
CA THR A 41 -2.50 -4.65 -0.18
C THR A 41 -3.50 -5.50 0.59
N ARG A 42 -3.11 -6.75 0.89
CA ARG A 42 -3.90 -7.64 1.76
C ARG A 42 -3.48 -7.54 3.22
N TYR A 43 -2.17 -7.46 3.45
CA TYR A 43 -1.55 -7.45 4.77
C TYR A 43 -1.11 -6.03 5.10
N VAL A 44 -1.68 -5.49 6.18
CA VAL A 44 -1.35 -4.17 6.71
C VAL A 44 -1.14 -4.31 8.21
N GLN A 45 -0.06 -3.73 8.71
CA GLN A 45 0.23 -3.68 10.14
C GLN A 45 -0.22 -2.33 10.70
N ILE A 46 -0.80 -2.35 11.90
CA ILE A 46 -1.20 -1.16 12.63
C ILE A 46 -0.18 -0.91 13.74
N TYR A 47 0.33 0.31 13.81
CA TYR A 47 1.19 0.76 14.90
C TYR A 47 0.61 2.03 15.54
N LYS A 48 0.93 2.25 16.82
CA LYS A 48 0.73 3.55 17.44
C LYS A 48 1.74 4.55 16.85
N HIS A 49 1.30 5.74 16.52
CA HIS A 49 2.16 6.79 16.02
C HIS A 49 3.05 7.34 17.13
N THR A 50 4.36 7.20 16.96
CA THR A 50 5.39 7.89 17.74
C THR A 50 6.42 8.46 16.76
N GLU A 51 7.05 9.59 17.09
CA GLU A 51 8.08 10.18 16.23
C GLU A 51 9.27 9.22 16.04
N GLU A 52 9.67 8.54 17.11
CA GLU A 52 10.73 7.53 17.10
C GLU A 52 10.39 6.34 16.21
N GLY A 53 9.17 5.81 16.33
CA GLY A 53 8.71 4.68 15.51
C GLY A 53 8.58 5.04 14.03
N LEU A 54 8.12 6.26 13.73
CA LEU A 54 8.09 6.76 12.36
C LEU A 54 9.51 6.86 11.79
N LYS A 55 10.44 7.44 12.55
CA LYS A 55 11.85 7.55 12.15
C LYS A 55 12.50 6.18 11.91
N GLU A 56 12.22 5.21 12.77
CA GLU A 56 12.70 3.83 12.62
C GLU A 56 12.17 3.19 11.33
N LEU A 57 10.87 3.31 11.04
CA LEU A 57 10.28 2.80 9.80
C LEU A 57 10.90 3.46 8.57
N LEU A 58 11.09 4.77 8.59
CA LEU A 58 11.75 5.48 7.49
C LEU A 58 13.19 4.97 7.27
N ASN A 59 13.95 4.77 8.34
CA ASN A 59 15.30 4.20 8.27
C ASN A 59 15.31 2.75 7.74
N ASN A 60 14.24 1.99 8.01
CA ASN A 60 14.03 0.63 7.50
C ASN A 60 13.51 0.59 6.05
N GLY A 61 13.59 1.71 5.33
CA GLY A 61 13.24 1.82 3.92
C GLY A 61 11.75 1.97 3.65
N TYR A 62 10.93 2.31 4.65
CA TYR A 62 9.56 2.73 4.40
C TYR A 62 9.51 4.20 3.98
N PHE A 63 8.48 4.57 3.23
CA PHE A 63 8.20 5.95 2.87
C PHE A 63 6.70 6.23 3.01
N ILE A 64 6.37 7.50 3.25
CA ILE A 64 4.99 7.94 3.45
C ILE A 64 4.31 8.08 2.09
N ILE A 65 3.13 7.47 1.96
CA ILE A 65 2.31 7.56 0.74
C ILE A 65 1.11 8.50 0.90
N GLY A 66 0.74 8.81 2.14
CA GLY A 66 -0.30 9.77 2.45
C GLY A 66 -0.57 9.87 3.94
N ARG A 67 -1.42 10.83 4.30
CA ARG A 67 -1.88 11.07 5.66
C ARG A 67 -3.39 11.28 5.69
N ALA A 68 -4.00 11.03 6.84
CA ALA A 68 -5.35 11.48 7.12
C ALA A 68 -5.37 12.15 8.50
N SER A 69 -6.11 13.25 8.63
CA SER A 69 -6.24 13.98 9.89
C SER A 69 -7.64 14.58 9.98
N PHE A 70 -8.36 14.31 11.07
CA PHE A 70 -9.70 14.83 11.30
C PHE A 70 -10.04 14.87 12.79
N ASN A 71 -11.07 15.66 13.12
CA ASN A 71 -11.63 15.76 14.46
C ASN A 71 -13.07 15.24 14.42
N GLY A 72 -13.46 14.42 15.39
CA GLY A 72 -14.82 13.90 15.48
C GLY A 72 -14.95 12.74 16.46
N PRO A 73 -16.07 11.99 16.40
CA PRO A 73 -16.24 10.77 17.19
C PRO A 73 -15.10 9.78 16.93
N LEU A 74 -14.79 8.95 17.94
CA LEU A 74 -13.76 7.93 17.82
C LEU A 74 -14.09 6.98 16.65
N GLU A 75 -13.18 6.91 15.69
CA GLU A 75 -13.34 6.05 14.53
C GLU A 75 -12.60 4.72 14.77
N PRO A 76 -13.24 3.57 14.48
CA PRO A 76 -12.63 2.28 14.76
C PRO A 76 -11.43 2.01 13.83
N GLU A 77 -10.40 1.34 14.37
CA GLU A 77 -9.13 1.08 13.67
C GLU A 77 -9.30 0.29 12.35
N PHE A 78 -10.35 -0.53 12.23
CA PHE A 78 -10.61 -1.28 11.00
C PHE A 78 -10.88 -0.38 9.80
N ASN A 79 -11.38 0.85 10.01
CA ASN A 79 -11.57 1.82 8.93
C ASN A 79 -10.23 2.36 8.43
N ALA A 80 -9.28 2.62 9.33
CA ALA A 80 -7.92 2.98 8.94
C ALA A 80 -7.23 1.83 8.21
N LEU A 81 -7.41 0.59 8.69
CA LEU A 81 -6.89 -0.62 8.04
C LEU A 81 -7.47 -0.79 6.62
N HIS A 82 -8.78 -0.59 6.46
CA HIS A 82 -9.45 -0.64 5.15
C HIS A 82 -8.89 0.43 4.20
N GLN A 83 -8.72 1.67 4.68
CA GLN A 83 -8.11 2.73 3.88
C GLN A 83 -6.68 2.38 3.48
N ALA A 84 -5.86 1.94 4.45
CA ALA A 84 -4.48 1.52 4.23
C ALA A 84 -4.36 0.44 3.15
N ARG A 85 -5.23 -0.58 3.18
CA ARG A 85 -5.32 -1.61 2.13
C ARG A 85 -5.68 -1.00 0.76
N THR A 86 -6.64 -0.10 0.74
CA THR A 86 -7.14 0.53 -0.50
C THR A 86 -6.06 1.38 -1.17
N VAL A 87 -5.26 2.12 -0.39
CA VAL A 87 -4.16 2.96 -0.91
C VAL A 87 -2.85 2.20 -1.14
N GLY A 88 -2.83 0.91 -0.82
CA GLY A 88 -1.65 0.06 -0.99
C GLY A 88 -0.57 0.23 0.08
N ALA A 89 -0.90 0.75 1.27
CA ALA A 89 0.05 0.84 2.37
C ALA A 89 0.41 -0.56 2.91
N ASP A 90 1.62 -0.72 3.45
CA ASP A 90 2.02 -1.91 4.21
C ASP A 90 1.85 -1.69 5.73
N ILE A 91 1.96 -0.43 6.16
CA ILE A 91 1.85 -0.01 7.55
C ILE A 91 0.92 1.21 7.65
N VAL A 92 0.09 1.25 8.69
CA VAL A 92 -0.61 2.46 9.14
C VAL A 92 -0.22 2.79 10.58
N MET A 93 0.19 4.03 10.82
CA MET A 93 0.48 4.54 12.16
C MET A 93 -0.65 5.45 12.61
N LEU A 94 -1.26 5.17 13.77
CA LEU A 94 -2.41 5.90 14.31
C LEU A 94 -2.05 6.71 15.55
N ASP A 95 -2.42 7.98 15.56
CA ASP A 95 -2.43 8.84 16.74
C ASP A 95 -3.86 9.26 17.05
N THR A 96 -4.35 8.90 18.23
CA THR A 96 -5.69 9.26 18.69
C THR A 96 -5.58 9.95 20.03
N GLN A 97 -6.01 11.22 20.06
CA GLN A 97 -5.97 12.04 21.26
C GLN A 97 -7.38 12.54 21.58
N PHE A 98 -7.81 12.37 22.82
CA PHE A 98 -9.05 12.98 23.29
C PHE A 98 -8.92 14.51 23.17
N SER A 99 -9.91 15.15 22.55
CA SER A 99 -9.93 16.60 22.40
C SER A 99 -10.78 17.26 23.47
N HIS A 100 -12.07 16.94 23.51
CA HIS A 100 -13.05 17.52 24.43
C HIS A 100 -14.36 16.72 24.38
N THR A 101 -15.24 16.96 25.34
CA THR A 101 -16.62 16.45 25.35
C THR A 101 -17.57 17.58 24.98
N GLU A 102 -18.37 17.40 23.94
CA GLU A 102 -19.51 18.26 23.64
C GLU A 102 -20.76 17.73 24.35
N GLN A 103 -21.47 18.61 25.04
CA GLN A 103 -22.72 18.27 25.73
C GLN A 103 -23.77 19.33 25.46
N GLY A 104 -25.01 18.90 25.24
CA GLY A 104 -26.10 19.79 24.89
C GLY A 104 -27.45 19.11 24.99
N MET A 105 -28.47 19.81 24.51
CA MET A 105 -29.84 19.31 24.41
C MET A 105 -30.25 19.35 22.94
N THR A 106 -30.78 18.24 22.43
CA THR A 106 -31.50 18.22 21.15
C THR A 106 -32.99 18.02 21.42
N VAL A 107 -33.85 18.38 20.48
CA VAL A 107 -35.29 18.16 20.60
C VAL A 107 -35.72 17.05 19.65
N ILE A 108 -36.33 16.00 20.21
CA ILE A 108 -36.97 14.96 19.40
C ILE A 108 -38.46 15.29 19.33
N PRO A 109 -39.03 15.50 18.13
CA PRO A 109 -40.47 15.69 17.99
C PRO A 109 -41.17 14.35 18.28
N GLU A 110 -41.99 14.33 19.32
CA GLU A 110 -42.87 13.21 19.65
C GLU A 110 -44.26 13.52 19.09
N TYR A 111 -44.69 12.71 18.13
CA TYR A 111 -46.02 12.82 17.57
C TYR A 111 -46.99 12.05 18.46
N HIS A 112 -47.88 12.78 19.13
CA HIS A 112 -48.98 12.17 19.87
C HIS A 112 -50.20 12.11 18.96
N PRO A 113 -50.60 10.91 18.48
CA PRO A 113 -51.83 10.77 17.72
C PRO A 113 -53.02 11.18 18.59
N SER A 114 -53.99 11.84 17.97
CA SER A 114 -55.12 12.46 18.65
C SER A 114 -55.90 11.48 19.53
N VAL A 115 -56.32 11.96 20.70
CA VAL A 115 -57.36 11.32 21.49
C VAL A 115 -58.71 11.79 20.94
N HIS A 116 -59.61 10.85 20.65
CA HIS A 116 -60.98 11.18 20.22
C HIS A 116 -61.79 11.58 21.46
N TYR A 117 -62.33 12.80 21.46
CA TYR A 117 -63.32 13.23 22.46
C TYR A 117 -64.67 13.41 21.76
N ASN A 118 -65.71 12.77 22.28
CA ASN A 118 -67.07 12.95 21.82
C ASN A 118 -67.67 14.14 22.59
N ILE A 119 -67.94 15.24 21.89
CA ILE A 119 -68.60 16.40 22.49
C ILE A 119 -70.09 16.34 22.12
N HIS A 120 -70.94 16.25 23.13
CA HIS A 120 -72.40 16.29 22.96
C HIS A 120 -72.90 17.73 23.10
N TYR A 121 -73.54 18.26 22.05
CA TYR A 121 -74.18 19.56 22.08
C TYR A 121 -75.67 19.40 22.40
N THR A 122 -76.18 20.21 23.34
CA THR A 122 -77.62 20.45 23.48
C THR A 122 -78.02 21.68 22.65
N HIS A 123 -79.25 21.70 22.14
CA HIS A 123 -79.75 22.71 21.20
C HIS A 123 -79.70 24.18 21.70
N ASP A 124 -79.42 24.41 22.99
CA ASP A 124 -79.41 25.73 23.62
C ASP A 124 -78.01 26.39 23.64
N GLY A 125 -77.05 25.89 22.87
CA GLY A 125 -75.72 26.52 22.70
C GLY A 125 -74.83 26.48 23.95
N ARG A 126 -75.20 25.71 24.99
CA ARG A 126 -74.37 25.50 26.18
C ARG A 126 -73.43 24.32 25.96
N ILE A 127 -72.13 24.59 25.94
CA ILE A 127 -71.09 23.55 25.92
C ILE A 127 -71.09 22.89 27.31
N CYS A 128 -71.53 21.63 27.38
CA CYS A 128 -71.40 20.82 28.59
C CYS A 128 -70.19 19.90 28.41
N SER A 129 -69.04 20.26 28.99
CA SER A 129 -67.89 19.34 29.06
C SER A 129 -68.14 18.32 30.17
N CYS A 130 -68.75 17.20 29.83
CA CYS A 130 -68.94 16.09 30.76
C CYS A 130 -67.73 15.15 30.70
N ASP A 131 -66.72 15.44 31.52
CA ASP A 131 -65.87 14.37 32.03
C ASP A 131 -66.73 13.51 32.96
N TYR A 132 -66.86 12.23 32.61
CA TYR A 132 -67.54 11.17 33.36
C TYR A 132 -69.04 11.36 33.61
N TYR A 133 -69.87 10.50 33.02
CA TYR A 133 -70.77 9.58 33.73
C TYR A 133 -71.58 8.76 32.72
N TYR A 134 -71.47 7.43 32.82
CA TYR A 134 -72.40 6.48 32.20
C TYR A 134 -73.80 6.70 32.78
N ARG A 135 -74.66 7.44 32.09
CA ARG A 135 -76.10 7.45 32.37
C ARG A 135 -76.88 7.23 31.08
N TRP A 136 -77.45 6.04 30.97
CA TRP A 136 -78.29 5.59 29.87
C TRP A 136 -79.58 6.40 29.82
N GLY A 137 -79.58 7.49 29.06
CA GLY A 137 -80.76 8.25 28.66
C GLY A 137 -80.68 8.53 27.17
N HIS A 138 -81.52 7.85 26.38
CA HIS A 138 -81.61 8.03 24.93
C HIS A 138 -82.20 9.42 24.62
N HIS A 139 -81.36 10.38 24.23
CA HIS A 139 -81.80 11.66 23.68
C HIS A 139 -81.69 11.61 22.14
N PRO A 140 -82.81 11.65 21.39
CA PRO A 140 -82.82 11.36 19.94
C PRO A 140 -82.25 12.46 19.02
N ASN A 141 -81.81 13.62 19.56
CA ASN A 141 -81.41 14.78 18.75
C ASN A 141 -79.99 15.32 19.05
N MET A 142 -79.07 14.47 19.55
CA MET A 142 -77.67 14.89 19.75
C MET A 142 -76.89 14.76 18.44
N HIS A 143 -76.36 15.88 17.92
CA HIS A 143 -75.34 15.85 16.88
C HIS A 143 -73.97 15.65 17.52
N GLU A 144 -73.30 14.57 17.13
CA GLU A 144 -71.95 14.24 17.57
C GLU A 144 -70.94 14.94 16.64
N HIS A 145 -70.13 15.84 17.19
CA HIS A 145 -68.99 16.42 16.48
C HIS A 145 -67.71 15.87 17.10
N VAL A 146 -66.94 15.12 16.29
CA VAL A 146 -65.62 14.63 16.67
C VAL A 146 -64.60 15.72 16.35
N VAL A 147 -64.05 16.36 17.38
CA VAL A 147 -62.94 17.30 17.23
C VAL A 147 -61.64 16.53 17.40
N VAL A 148 -60.79 16.54 16.36
CA VAL A 148 -59.50 15.85 16.35
C VAL A 148 -58.40 16.91 16.42
N SER A 149 -57.76 17.07 17.58
CA SER A 149 -56.54 17.88 17.69
C SER A 149 -55.33 16.97 17.81
N SER A 150 -54.43 17.01 16.84
CA SER A 150 -53.08 16.44 16.98
C SER A 150 -52.16 17.54 17.54
N HIS A 151 -51.19 17.14 18.35
CA HIS A 151 -50.16 18.06 18.79
C HIS A 151 -48.80 17.36 18.75
N THR A 152 -47.77 18.13 18.40
CA THR A 152 -46.37 17.70 18.46
C THR A 152 -45.77 18.22 19.75
N VAL A 153 -45.28 17.31 20.59
CA VAL A 153 -44.53 17.67 21.80
C VAL A 153 -43.05 17.58 21.48
N TYR A 154 -42.29 18.62 21.82
CA TYR A 154 -40.83 18.59 21.67
C TYR A 154 -40.21 18.14 22.99
N ARG A 155 -39.66 16.93 23.02
CA ARG A 155 -38.98 16.42 24.21
C ARG A 155 -37.49 16.77 24.13
N PRO A 156 -36.95 17.53 25.09
CA PRO A 156 -35.50 17.75 25.16
C PRO A 156 -34.82 16.43 25.54
N VAL A 157 -33.84 16.03 24.74
CA VAL A 157 -33.01 14.85 24.97
C VAL A 157 -31.57 15.33 25.13
N PRO A 158 -30.95 15.13 26.30
CA PRO A 158 -29.55 15.47 26.49
C PRO A 158 -28.69 14.57 25.62
N TYR A 159 -27.66 15.14 25.01
CA TYR A 159 -26.63 14.38 24.31
C TYR A 159 -25.25 14.72 24.87
N ARG A 160 -24.36 13.75 24.77
CA ARG A 160 -22.94 13.87 25.11
C ARG A 160 -22.16 13.15 24.02
N VAL A 161 -21.25 13.86 23.37
CA VAL A 161 -20.38 13.32 22.32
C VAL A 161 -18.94 13.64 22.67
N ASP A 162 -18.12 12.60 22.81
CA ASP A 162 -16.69 12.76 22.99
C ASP A 162 -16.02 12.93 21.62
N SER A 163 -15.20 13.96 21.48
CA SER A 163 -14.50 14.33 20.25
C SER A 163 -13.01 14.03 20.39
N TYR A 164 -12.43 13.43 19.34
CA TYR A 164 -11.05 12.97 19.27
C TYR A 164 -10.36 13.60 18.06
N LYS A 165 -9.10 14.00 18.25
CA LYS A 165 -8.18 14.30 17.15
C LYS A 165 -7.57 12.98 16.70
N GLN A 166 -7.78 12.61 15.44
CA GLN A 166 -7.33 11.35 14.88
C GLN A 166 -6.41 11.62 13.69
N ASN A 167 -5.19 11.11 13.76
CA ASN A 167 -4.20 11.19 12.69
C ASN A 167 -3.78 9.79 12.26
N ALA A 168 -3.67 9.57 10.95
CA ALA A 168 -3.10 8.37 10.37
C ALA A 168 -1.98 8.73 9.40
N VAL A 169 -0.87 7.99 9.49
CA VAL A 169 0.22 8.04 8.52
C VAL A 169 0.28 6.68 7.82
N PHE A 170 0.18 6.69 6.50
CA PHE A 170 0.18 5.49 5.67
C PHE A 170 1.56 5.33 5.05
N LEU A 171 2.20 4.19 5.31
CA LEU A 171 3.56 3.90 4.85
C LEU A 171 3.58 2.68 3.92
N ARG A 172 4.44 2.77 2.91
CA ARG A 172 4.77 1.68 1.98
C ARG A 172 6.24 1.34 2.16
N LYS A 173 6.59 0.06 2.17
CA LYS A 173 8.00 -0.34 2.10
C LYS A 173 8.50 -0.01 0.70
N LYS A 174 9.63 0.67 0.60
CA LYS A 174 10.39 0.77 -0.65
C LYS A 174 10.93 -0.62 -0.96
N TYR A 175 10.08 -1.44 -1.55
CA TYR A 175 10.58 -2.48 -2.43
C TYR A 175 11.29 -1.68 -3.53
N PHE A 176 12.62 -1.66 -3.50
CA PHE A 176 13.34 -1.44 -4.74
C PHE A 176 12.70 -2.45 -5.69
N ASP A 177 11.99 -1.98 -6.71
CA ASP A 177 11.35 -2.86 -7.67
C ASP A 177 12.44 -3.80 -8.19
N GLU A 178 12.50 -5.00 -7.64
CA GLU A 178 13.45 -6.02 -8.07
C GLU A 178 13.27 -6.22 -9.58
N PHE A 179 12.05 -6.03 -10.09
CA PHE A 179 11.73 -6.06 -11.51
C PHE A 179 12.34 -4.91 -12.33
N THR A 180 12.39 -3.68 -11.82
CA THR A 180 12.96 -2.54 -12.54
C THR A 180 14.48 -2.57 -12.47
N VAL A 181 15.03 -2.90 -11.30
CA VAL A 181 16.49 -3.08 -11.12
C VAL A 181 16.99 -4.31 -11.88
N GLU A 182 16.22 -5.41 -11.95
CA GLU A 182 16.60 -6.61 -12.70
C GLU A 182 16.55 -6.38 -14.21
N ASN A 183 15.58 -5.61 -14.71
CA ASN A 183 15.54 -5.26 -16.14
C ASN A 183 16.65 -4.29 -16.53
N GLU A 184 16.90 -3.23 -15.75
CA GLU A 184 18.03 -2.31 -16.00
C GLU A 184 19.37 -3.03 -15.91
N LYS A 185 19.55 -3.88 -14.89
CA LYS A 185 20.76 -4.70 -14.72
C LYS A 185 20.91 -5.71 -15.86
N LYS A 186 19.81 -6.27 -16.36
CA LYS A 186 19.82 -7.19 -17.50
C LYS A 186 20.21 -6.48 -18.80
N GLU A 187 19.68 -5.30 -19.07
CA GLU A 187 20.09 -4.49 -20.23
C GLU A 187 21.55 -4.06 -20.13
N GLU A 188 22.01 -3.67 -18.94
CA GLU A 188 23.41 -3.33 -18.69
C GLU A 188 24.34 -4.54 -18.92
N ILE A 189 23.95 -5.73 -18.44
CA ILE A 189 24.66 -6.99 -18.68
C ILE A 189 24.73 -7.30 -20.18
N LEU A 190 23.61 -7.17 -20.91
CA LEU A 190 23.56 -7.42 -22.35
C LEU A 190 24.50 -6.48 -23.11
N ARG A 191 24.54 -5.20 -22.73
CA ARG A 191 25.45 -4.21 -23.31
C ARG A 191 26.91 -4.57 -23.08
N TYR A 192 27.28 -5.00 -21.87
CA TYR A 192 28.66 -5.46 -21.61
C TYR A 192 29.02 -6.71 -22.41
N VAL A 193 28.08 -7.64 -22.58
CA VAL A 193 28.29 -8.84 -23.41
C VAL A 193 28.55 -8.44 -24.87
N GLU A 194 27.84 -7.45 -25.41
CA GLU A 194 28.09 -6.93 -26.76
C GLU A 194 29.46 -6.25 -26.87
N TYR A 195 29.84 -5.43 -25.90
CA TYR A 195 31.15 -4.78 -25.88
C TYR A 195 32.32 -5.77 -25.79
N LEU A 196 32.15 -6.86 -25.04
CA LEU A 196 33.15 -7.93 -24.96
C LEU A 196 33.28 -8.74 -26.26
N LYS A 197 32.29 -8.69 -27.16
CA LYS A 197 32.35 -9.28 -28.51
C LYS A 197 32.96 -8.34 -29.54
N SER A 198 33.27 -7.10 -29.18
CA SER A 198 33.92 -6.14 -30.08
C SER A 198 35.28 -6.66 -30.55
N ASN A 199 35.72 -6.26 -31.73
CA ASN A 199 37.11 -6.46 -32.17
C ASN A 199 38.05 -5.36 -31.65
N ASP A 200 37.50 -4.35 -30.97
CA ASP A 200 38.26 -3.25 -30.38
C ASP A 200 38.67 -3.58 -28.93
N TYR A 201 39.96 -3.86 -28.75
CA TYR A 201 40.52 -4.18 -27.44
C TYR A 201 40.52 -3.00 -26.46
N TYR A 202 40.38 -1.76 -26.92
CA TYR A 202 40.21 -0.61 -26.04
C TYR A 202 38.84 -0.69 -25.34
N ILE A 203 37.78 -0.96 -26.12
CA ILE A 203 36.42 -1.14 -25.62
C ILE A 203 36.34 -2.33 -24.66
N ILE A 204 36.98 -3.46 -25.02
CA ILE A 204 37.03 -4.65 -24.18
C ILE A 204 37.70 -4.33 -22.84
N ARG A 205 38.89 -3.72 -22.85
CA ARG A 205 39.65 -3.40 -21.64
C ARG A 205 38.84 -2.52 -20.69
N ASP A 206 38.28 -1.42 -21.21
CA ASP A 206 37.54 -0.46 -20.40
C ASP A 206 36.26 -1.07 -19.83
N THR A 207 35.59 -1.93 -20.61
CA THR A 207 34.45 -2.72 -20.16
C THR A 207 34.84 -3.65 -19.01
N LEU A 208 35.95 -4.39 -19.12
CA LEU A 208 36.44 -5.28 -18.07
C LEU A 208 36.83 -4.53 -16.78
N ILE A 209 37.44 -3.36 -16.91
CA ILE A 209 37.75 -2.49 -15.76
C ILE A 209 36.45 -2.09 -15.05
N HIS A 210 35.44 -1.67 -15.81
CA HIS A 210 34.17 -1.23 -15.24
C HIS A 210 33.43 -2.39 -14.56
N ILE A 211 33.36 -3.55 -15.20
CA ILE A 211 32.82 -4.81 -14.64
C ILE A 211 33.51 -5.15 -13.31
N TYR A 212 34.84 -5.10 -13.26
CA TYR A 212 35.61 -5.40 -12.06
C TYR A 212 35.35 -4.39 -10.93
N GLN A 213 35.37 -3.09 -11.22
CA GLN A 213 35.15 -2.03 -10.22
C GLN A 213 33.74 -2.06 -9.63
N LYS A 214 32.73 -2.28 -10.48
CA LYS A 214 31.32 -2.34 -10.06
C LYS A 214 30.91 -3.70 -9.50
N ARG A 215 31.79 -4.70 -9.57
CA ARG A 215 31.51 -6.09 -9.19
C ARG A 215 30.25 -6.63 -9.89
N ILE A 216 30.12 -6.35 -11.18
CA ILE A 216 29.00 -6.85 -11.99
C ILE A 216 29.43 -8.20 -12.57
N TYR A 217 28.66 -9.26 -12.34
CA TYR A 217 28.97 -10.58 -12.89
C TYR A 217 27.69 -11.31 -13.28
N SER A 218 27.74 -11.92 -14.45
CA SER A 218 26.72 -12.82 -14.97
C SER A 218 27.39 -13.98 -15.69
N LYS A 219 26.69 -15.11 -15.84
CA LYS A 219 27.21 -16.29 -16.55
C LYS A 219 27.61 -15.94 -17.99
N GLU A 220 26.86 -15.05 -18.64
CA GLU A 220 27.10 -14.58 -20.00
C GLU A 220 28.41 -13.78 -20.10
N ILE A 221 28.65 -12.86 -19.17
CA ILE A 221 29.90 -12.08 -19.10
C ILE A 221 31.09 -13.03 -18.92
N ILE A 222 31.00 -13.94 -17.95
CA ILE A 222 32.08 -14.91 -17.68
C ILE A 222 32.38 -15.77 -18.90
N ASN A 223 31.35 -16.26 -19.60
CA ASN A 223 31.52 -17.04 -20.83
C ASN A 223 32.24 -16.24 -21.94
N GLN A 224 31.91 -14.95 -22.12
CA GLN A 224 32.61 -14.11 -23.10
C GLN A 224 34.07 -13.88 -22.71
N VAL A 225 34.36 -13.65 -21.42
CA VAL A 225 35.73 -13.49 -20.93
C VAL A 225 36.54 -14.77 -21.14
N ILE A 226 35.97 -15.96 -20.87
CA ILE A 226 36.61 -17.25 -21.15
C ILE A 226 36.88 -17.41 -22.65
N ALA A 227 35.90 -17.11 -23.51
CA ALA A 227 36.06 -17.21 -24.96
C ALA A 227 37.18 -16.31 -25.49
N MET A 228 37.23 -15.06 -25.02
CA MET A 228 38.30 -14.11 -25.35
C MET A 228 39.68 -14.66 -24.96
N ILE A 229 39.83 -15.17 -23.73
CA ILE A 229 41.11 -15.73 -23.25
C ILE A 229 41.52 -16.98 -24.05
N LYS A 230 40.56 -17.86 -24.38
CA LYS A 230 40.82 -19.05 -25.21
C LYS A 230 41.30 -18.67 -26.62
N ASN A 231 40.68 -17.65 -27.22
CA ASN A 231 41.11 -17.13 -28.53
C ASN A 231 42.55 -16.59 -28.47
N TYR A 232 42.86 -15.78 -27.45
CA TYR A 232 44.23 -15.30 -27.23
C TYR A 232 45.25 -16.43 -27.06
N ARG A 233 44.87 -17.52 -26.38
CA ARG A 233 45.73 -18.71 -26.24
C ARG A 233 46.03 -19.39 -27.57
N GLN A 234 45.07 -19.44 -28.49
CA GLN A 234 45.28 -20.02 -29.82
C GLN A 234 46.17 -19.12 -30.69
N TYR A 235 46.04 -17.81 -30.55
CA TYR A 235 46.74 -16.82 -31.36
C TYR A 235 47.35 -15.73 -30.47
N PRO A 236 48.46 -16.03 -29.75
CA PRO A 236 49.06 -15.07 -28.84
C PRO A 236 49.69 -13.92 -29.62
N VAL A 237 49.15 -12.72 -29.40
CA VAL A 237 49.69 -11.48 -29.94
C VAL A 237 50.47 -10.74 -28.84
N LEU A 238 51.63 -10.17 -29.19
CA LEU A 238 52.45 -9.39 -28.27
C LEU A 238 52.01 -7.92 -28.16
N ASP A 239 50.85 -7.58 -28.71
CA ASP A 239 50.28 -6.24 -28.60
C ASP A 239 49.92 -5.92 -27.14
N ASN A 240 50.39 -4.78 -26.66
CA ASN A 240 50.22 -4.38 -25.25
C ASN A 240 48.74 -4.22 -24.86
N LEU A 241 47.88 -3.76 -25.77
CA LEU A 241 46.46 -3.54 -25.48
C LEU A 241 45.72 -4.88 -25.34
N ILE A 242 46.08 -5.87 -26.17
CA ILE A 242 45.55 -7.23 -26.08
C ILE A 242 45.99 -7.88 -24.76
N VAL A 243 47.28 -7.77 -24.43
CA VAL A 243 47.85 -8.28 -23.17
C VAL A 243 47.14 -7.65 -21.96
N ASP A 244 46.86 -6.36 -22.01
CA ASP A 244 46.16 -5.63 -20.94
C ASP A 244 44.70 -6.05 -20.80
N SER A 245 44.01 -6.26 -21.92
CA SER A 245 42.63 -6.76 -21.94
C SER A 245 42.54 -8.14 -21.30
N VAL A 246 43.46 -9.05 -21.68
CA VAL A 246 43.55 -10.40 -21.11
C VAL A 246 43.86 -10.35 -19.60
N ALA A 247 44.77 -9.48 -19.17
CA ALA A 247 45.10 -9.30 -17.75
C ALA A 247 43.88 -8.88 -16.92
N TRP A 248 43.06 -7.94 -17.41
CA TRP A 248 41.81 -7.55 -16.76
C TRP A 248 40.76 -8.67 -16.79
N GLY A 249 40.68 -9.44 -17.88
CA GLY A 249 39.81 -10.61 -17.97
C GLY A 249 40.10 -11.63 -16.88
N ILE A 250 41.37 -11.90 -16.60
CA ILE A 250 41.80 -12.80 -15.50
C ILE A 250 41.32 -12.27 -14.14
N LYS A 251 41.42 -10.96 -13.90
CA LYS A 251 40.94 -10.35 -12.65
C LYS A 251 39.42 -10.47 -12.50
N VAL A 252 38.67 -10.28 -13.58
CA VAL A 252 37.20 -10.46 -13.59
C VAL A 252 36.84 -11.91 -13.28
N LEU A 253 37.50 -12.88 -13.93
CA LEU A 253 37.31 -14.31 -13.60
C LEU A 253 37.67 -14.61 -12.14
N GLY A 254 38.67 -13.91 -11.60
CA GLY A 254 39.09 -14.03 -10.21
C GLY A 254 38.00 -13.75 -9.18
N LEU A 255 37.04 -12.89 -9.51
CA LEU A 255 35.87 -12.61 -8.65
C LEU A 255 34.86 -13.76 -8.63
N TYR A 256 34.92 -14.68 -9.59
CA TYR A 256 33.93 -15.74 -9.84
C TYR A 256 34.49 -17.16 -9.67
N LEU A 257 35.70 -17.30 -9.09
CA LEU A 257 36.42 -18.57 -9.05
C LEU A 257 35.83 -19.63 -8.12
N ASP A 258 34.87 -19.29 -7.26
CA ASP A 258 34.43 -20.17 -6.17
C ASP A 258 33.74 -21.47 -6.58
N SER A 259 33.44 -21.73 -7.86
CA SER A 259 32.82 -23.02 -8.27
C SER A 259 32.97 -23.43 -9.74
N ASN A 260 33.69 -22.68 -10.59
CA ASN A 260 33.75 -22.98 -12.03
C ASN A 260 35.10 -23.58 -12.43
N GLU A 261 35.17 -24.92 -12.51
CA GLU A 261 36.35 -25.68 -12.91
C GLU A 261 36.94 -25.23 -14.25
N GLU A 262 36.09 -24.82 -15.20
CA GLU A 262 36.53 -24.31 -16.50
C GLU A 262 37.31 -22.99 -16.38
N SER A 263 36.87 -22.10 -15.49
CA SER A 263 37.56 -20.83 -15.23
C SER A 263 38.91 -21.08 -14.57
N VAL A 264 38.97 -21.97 -13.58
CA VAL A 264 40.21 -22.38 -12.90
C VAL A 264 41.21 -22.96 -13.91
N SER A 265 40.76 -23.91 -14.74
CA SER A 265 41.59 -24.55 -15.77
C SER A 265 42.11 -23.56 -16.80
N THR A 266 41.26 -22.63 -17.24
CA THR A 266 41.62 -21.56 -18.18
C THR A 266 42.73 -20.68 -17.60
N ILE A 267 42.59 -20.21 -16.35
CA ILE A 267 43.60 -19.36 -15.69
C ILE A 267 44.91 -20.12 -15.46
N ARG A 268 44.85 -21.39 -15.00
CA ARG A 268 46.04 -22.23 -14.80
C ARG A 268 46.84 -22.41 -16.08
N SER A 269 46.17 -22.56 -17.22
CA SER A 269 46.85 -22.72 -18.52
C SER A 269 47.68 -21.50 -18.93
N LEU A 270 47.36 -20.31 -18.41
CA LEU A 270 48.10 -19.06 -18.68
C LEU A 270 49.39 -18.92 -17.86
N TYR A 271 49.69 -19.86 -16.95
CA TYR A 271 50.93 -19.85 -16.17
C TYR A 271 52.16 -20.31 -16.98
N ALA A 272 51.95 -20.88 -18.16
CA ALA A 272 53.02 -21.41 -19.01
C ALA A 272 54.04 -20.32 -19.41
N PRO A 273 55.36 -20.63 -19.46
CA PRO A 273 56.41 -19.66 -19.78
C PRO A 273 56.26 -18.96 -21.14
N SER A 274 55.49 -19.55 -22.06
CA SER A 274 55.18 -19.00 -23.38
C SER A 274 54.33 -17.71 -23.36
N TYR A 275 53.72 -17.36 -22.22
CA TYR A 275 52.90 -16.16 -22.09
C TYR A 275 53.68 -14.95 -21.52
N PRO A 276 53.30 -13.72 -21.92
CA PRO A 276 53.84 -12.48 -21.36
C PRO A 276 53.85 -12.46 -19.82
N ARG A 277 54.91 -11.86 -19.25
CA ARG A 277 55.11 -11.79 -17.78
C ARG A 277 53.92 -11.19 -17.04
N LYS A 278 53.25 -10.19 -17.62
CA LYS A 278 52.08 -9.52 -17.03
C LYS A 278 50.89 -10.48 -16.84
N ILE A 279 50.57 -11.27 -17.86
CA ILE A 279 49.51 -12.28 -17.83
C ILE A 279 49.80 -13.33 -16.76
N ARG A 280 51.03 -13.87 -16.75
CA ARG A 280 51.47 -14.86 -15.76
C ARG A 280 51.37 -14.33 -14.33
N SER A 281 51.76 -13.08 -14.11
CA SER A 281 51.71 -12.43 -12.79
C SER A 281 50.28 -12.35 -12.26
N HIS A 282 49.32 -11.90 -13.08
CA HIS A 282 47.93 -11.82 -12.66
C HIS A 282 47.27 -13.19 -12.51
N ALA A 283 47.57 -14.16 -13.38
CA ALA A 283 47.09 -15.53 -13.20
C ALA A 283 47.56 -16.12 -11.86
N LYS A 284 48.84 -15.93 -11.51
CA LYS A 284 49.39 -16.37 -10.22
C LYS A 284 48.72 -15.68 -9.03
N GLU A 285 48.55 -14.35 -9.11
CA GLU A 285 47.91 -13.55 -8.08
C GLU A 285 46.48 -14.03 -7.81
N VAL A 286 45.68 -14.20 -8.86
CA VAL A 286 44.29 -14.63 -8.76
C VAL A 286 44.17 -16.05 -8.20
N LEU A 287 45.01 -16.99 -8.64
CA LEU A 287 45.02 -18.37 -8.09
C LEU A 287 45.44 -18.39 -6.61
N ALA A 288 46.42 -17.57 -6.22
CA ALA A 288 46.87 -17.45 -4.83
C ALA A 288 45.77 -16.91 -3.92
N GLN A 289 45.09 -15.84 -4.34
CA GLN A 289 43.99 -15.22 -3.60
C GLN A 289 42.85 -16.21 -3.32
N ASN A 290 42.60 -17.14 -4.25
CA ASN A 290 41.54 -18.14 -4.15
C ASN A 290 42.01 -19.48 -3.54
N LYS A 291 43.27 -19.58 -3.07
CA LYS A 291 43.86 -20.80 -2.49
C LYS A 291 43.84 -22.01 -3.46
N LEU A 292 44.07 -21.76 -4.74
CA LEU A 292 44.05 -22.77 -5.81
C LEU A 292 45.45 -23.11 -6.37
N LEU A 293 46.51 -22.56 -5.76
CA LEU A 293 47.91 -22.86 -6.04
C LEU A 293 48.40 -24.09 -5.28
#